data_AF-A0A1V1NW38-F1
#
_entry.id   AF-A0A1V1NW38-F1
#
_cell.length_a   1.000
_cell.length_b   1.000
_cell.length_c   1.000
_cell.angle_alpha   90.00
_cell.angle_beta   90.00
_cell.angle_gamma   90.00
#
_symmetry.space_group_name_H-M   'P 1'
#
loop_
_entity.id
_entity.type
_entity.pdbx_description
1 polymer ?
#
loop_
_entity_poly.entity_id
_entity_poly.type
_entity_poly.pdbx_seq_one_letter_code
_entity_poly.pdbx_strand_id
1 'polypeptide(L)'
;MIQENINLEEAVREKDHTINELKDKNKELGLIHKIDPVQKVDGWNIVKGKDGYHRANRKIKGKVVSVHIGKQFNIQKAKNKIQVKLRKLMISQ
;
A
#
# COMPACT_ATOMS: atom_id res chain seq x y z
N MET A 1 -29.35 -24.18 -36.74
CA MET A 1 -28.15 -24.96 -36.34
C MET A 1 -26.85 -24.36 -36.87
N ILE A 2 -26.56 -24.34 -38.19
CA ILE A 2 -25.26 -23.82 -38.67
C ILE A 2 -25.09 -22.31 -38.41
N GLN A 3 -26.09 -21.49 -38.74
CA GLN A 3 -26.02 -20.04 -38.51
C GLN A 3 -25.93 -19.67 -37.03
N GLU A 4 -26.62 -20.44 -36.19
CA GLU A 4 -26.61 -20.25 -34.74
C GLU A 4 -25.25 -20.58 -34.13
N ASN A 5 -24.58 -21.62 -34.62
CA ASN A 5 -23.21 -21.96 -34.22
C ASN A 5 -22.21 -20.89 -34.65
N ILE A 6 -22.33 -20.34 -35.87
CA ILE A 6 -21.48 -19.25 -36.34
C ILE A 6 -21.63 -18.01 -35.45
N ASN A 7 -22.88 -17.63 -35.14
CA ASN A 7 -23.16 -16.49 -34.27
C ASN A 7 -22.63 -16.70 -32.84
N LEU A 8 -22.69 -17.94 -32.33
CA LEU A 8 -22.14 -18.30 -31.02
C LEU A 8 -20.61 -18.23 -31.01
N GLU A 9 -19.95 -18.69 -32.07
CA GLU A 9 -18.49 -18.62 -32.21
C GLU A 9 -17.99 -17.17 -32.27
N GLU A 10 -18.71 -16.28 -32.97
CA GLU A 10 -18.40 -14.85 -33.00
C GLU A 10 -18.57 -14.21 -31.62
N ALA A 11 -19.66 -14.52 -30.92
CA ALA A 11 -19.92 -14.00 -29.57
C ALA A 11 -18.89 -14.49 -28.53
N VAL A 12 -18.39 -15.72 -28.65
CA VAL A 12 -17.31 -16.24 -27.79
C VAL A 12 -16.01 -15.49 -28.06
N ARG A 13 -15.68 -15.27 -29.34
CA ARG A 13 -14.47 -14.56 -29.75
C ARG A 13 -14.44 -13.12 -29.25
N GLU A 14 -15.58 -12.42 -29.30
CA GLU A 14 -15.72 -11.05 -28.79
C GLU A 14 -15.59 -10.98 -27.26
N LYS A 15 -16.14 -11.96 -26.54
CA LYS A 15 -15.96 -12.08 -25.08
C LYS A 15 -14.52 -12.36 -24.70
N ASP A 16 -13.83 -13.25 -25.42
CA ASP A 16 -12.42 -13.55 -25.17
C ASP A 16 -11.52 -12.33 -25.40
N HIS A 17 -11.81 -11.54 -26.44
CA HIS A 17 -11.11 -10.28 -26.68
C HIS A 17 -11.30 -9.31 -25.51
N THR A 18 -12.55 -9.11 -25.07
CA THR A 18 -12.89 -8.26 -23.92
C THR A 18 -12.21 -8.72 -22.63
N ILE A 19 -12.17 -10.03 -22.38
CA ILE A 19 -11.51 -10.61 -21.20
C ILE A 19 -10.01 -10.31 -21.21
N ASN A 20 -9.37 -10.42 -22.36
CA ASN A 20 -7.94 -10.13 -22.49
C ASN A 20 -7.63 -8.66 -22.26
N GLU A 21 -8.42 -7.74 -22.81
CA GLU A 21 -8.27 -6.30 -22.54
C GLU A 21 -8.45 -5.97 -21.06
N LEU A 22 -9.43 -6.59 -20.40
CA LEU A 22 -9.67 -6.39 -18.96
C LEU A 22 -8.52 -6.94 -18.10
N LYS A 23 -7.91 -8.07 -18.50
CA LYS A 23 -6.72 -8.62 -17.83
C LYS A 23 -5.52 -7.69 -17.96
N ASP A 24 -5.30 -7.11 -19.13
CA ASP A 24 -4.20 -6.17 -19.36
C ASP A 24 -4.38 -4.87 -18.58
N LYS A 25 -5.59 -4.30 -18.58
CA LYS A 25 -5.94 -3.14 -17.73
C LYS A 25 -5.75 -3.42 -16.24
N ASN A 26 -6.14 -4.61 -15.77
CA ASN A 26 -5.92 -5.01 -14.37
C ASN A 26 -4.42 -5.17 -14.03
N LYS A 27 -3.60 -5.62 -14.97
CA LYS A 27 -2.15 -5.73 -14.80
C LYS A 27 -1.50 -4.34 -14.66
N GLU A 28 -1.94 -3.37 -15.45
CA GLU A 28 -1.51 -1.97 -15.33
C GLU A 28 -1.96 -1.34 -14.00
N LEU A 29 -3.22 -1.55 -13.59
CA LEU A 29 -3.72 -1.07 -12.29
C LEU A 29 -2.99 -1.73 -11.10
N GLY A 30 -2.60 -3.00 -11.23
CA GLY A 30 -1.79 -3.70 -10.23
C GLY A 30 -0.37 -3.17 -10.08
N LEU A 31 0.16 -2.48 -11.10
CA LEU A 31 1.46 -1.80 -11.04
C LEU A 31 1.35 -0.40 -10.41
N ILE A 32 0.25 0.31 -10.64
CA ILE A 32 -0.01 1.64 -10.08
C ILE A 32 -0.24 1.57 -8.55
N HIS A 33 -0.84 0.49 -8.04
CA HIS A 33 -1.06 0.30 -6.59
C HIS A 33 0.18 -0.14 -5.79
N LYS A 34 1.36 -0.32 -6.41
CA LYS A 34 2.57 -0.70 -5.67
C LYS A 34 3.28 0.45 -4.96
N ILE A 35 2.82 1.70 -5.14
CA ILE A 35 3.37 2.85 -4.45
C ILE A 35 2.22 3.58 -3.75
N ASP A 36 1.72 2.98 -2.67
CA ASP A 36 0.93 3.74 -1.71
C ASP A 36 1.73 5.01 -1.35
N PRO A 37 1.13 6.21 -1.43
CA PRO A 37 1.83 7.43 -1.04
C PRO A 37 2.30 7.25 0.41
N VAL A 38 3.62 7.22 0.61
CA VAL A 38 4.20 7.04 1.94
C VAL A 38 3.72 8.19 2.81
N GLN A 39 2.74 7.92 3.66
CA GLN A 39 2.22 8.90 4.58
C GLN A 39 3.33 9.26 5.55
N LYS A 40 3.65 10.55 5.68
CA LYS A 40 4.71 11.05 6.55
C LYS A 40 4.13 11.85 7.70
N VAL A 41 4.71 11.69 8.89
CA VAL A 41 4.41 12.50 10.07
C VAL A 41 5.72 12.95 10.68
N ASP A 42 5.96 14.27 10.75
CA ASP A 42 7.17 14.87 11.33
C ASP A 42 8.49 14.28 10.76
N GLY A 43 8.49 13.97 9.46
CA GLY A 43 9.63 13.35 8.76
C GLY A 43 9.82 11.85 9.03
N TRP A 44 8.87 11.18 9.70
CA TRP A 44 8.81 9.74 9.85
C TRP A 44 7.87 9.12 8.82
N ASN A 45 8.28 7.99 8.23
CA ASN A 45 7.47 7.22 7.30
C ASN A 45 6.48 6.36 8.09
N ILE A 46 5.19 6.51 7.80
CA ILE A 46 4.14 5.67 8.37
C ILE A 46 3.96 4.46 7.47
N VAL A 47 4.03 3.27 8.05
CA VAL A 47 3.82 2.00 7.37
C VAL A 47 2.83 1.15 8.14
N LYS A 48 1.97 0.42 7.44
CA LYS A 48 1.14 -0.62 8.01
C LYS A 48 1.84 -1.97 7.84
N GLY A 49 2.14 -2.63 8.95
CA GLY A 49 2.71 -3.98 8.93
C GLY A 49 1.67 -5.02 8.49
N LYS A 50 2.15 -6.20 8.07
CA LYS A 50 1.31 -7.37 7.76
C LYS A 50 0.52 -7.85 8.99
N ASP A 51 1.00 -7.51 10.19
CA ASP A 51 0.33 -7.73 11.48
C ASP A 51 -0.87 -6.79 11.71
N GLY A 52 -1.15 -5.87 10.78
CA GLY A 52 -2.21 -4.87 10.88
C GLY A 52 -1.85 -3.67 11.76
N TYR A 53 -0.62 -3.56 12.28
CA TYR A 53 -0.19 -2.45 13.11
C TYR A 53 0.50 -1.36 12.29
N HIS A 54 0.18 -0.10 12.59
CA HIS A 54 0.87 1.06 12.06
C HIS A 54 2.14 1.35 12.85
N ARG A 55 3.21 1.65 12.14
CA ARG A 55 4.52 2.00 12.69
C ARG A 55 5.06 3.25 12.01
N ALA A 56 5.71 4.11 12.78
CA ALA A 56 6.48 5.22 12.26
C ALA A 56 7.96 4.83 12.21
N ASN A 57 8.60 4.97 11.06
CA ASN A 57 10.00 4.62 10.84
C ASN A 57 10.81 5.83 10.38
N ARG A 58 12.01 6.00 10.95
CA ARG A 58 12.97 7.02 10.49
C ARG A 58 14.40 6.55 10.74
N LYS A 59 15.29 6.88 9.81
CA LYS A 59 16.73 6.65 9.99
C LYS A 59 17.30 7.78 10.85
N ILE A 60 17.95 7.44 11.96
CA ILE A 60 18.60 8.37 12.90
C ILE A 60 20.00 7.84 13.16
N LYS A 61 21.04 8.66 12.90
CA LYS A 61 22.46 8.29 13.04
C LYS A 61 22.80 6.94 12.40
N GLY A 62 22.34 6.72 11.16
CA GLY A 62 22.60 5.48 10.42
C GLY A 62 21.70 4.28 10.78
N LYS A 63 20.98 4.30 11.91
CA LYS A 63 20.13 3.20 12.36
C LYS A 63 18.64 3.50 12.09
N VAL A 64 17.88 2.48 11.69
CA VAL A 64 16.42 2.61 11.55
C VAL A 64 15.78 2.52 12.93
N VAL A 65 15.05 3.56 13.31
CA VAL A 65 14.24 3.59 14.51
C VAL A 65 12.78 3.39 14.10
N SER A 66 12.09 2.52 14.82
CA SER A 66 10.66 2.26 14.64
C SER A 66 9.87 2.58 15.91
N VAL A 67 8.66 3.12 15.73
CA VAL A 67 7.72 3.46 16.80
C VAL A 67 6.36 2.86 16.48
N HIS A 68 5.85 2.02 17.38
CA HIS A 68 4.54 1.39 17.24
C HIS A 68 3.42 2.39 17.54
N ILE A 69 2.48 2.59 16.61
CA ILE A 69 1.36 3.52 16.75
C ILE A 69 0.14 2.78 17.31
N GLY A 70 -0.32 1.75 16.59
CA GLY A 70 -1.49 0.92 16.91
C GLY A 70 -2.15 0.34 15.66
N LYS A 71 -3.23 -0.44 15.81
CA LYS A 71 -3.97 -1.04 14.68
C LYS A 71 -4.68 -0.01 13.81
N GLN A 72 -5.19 1.06 14.41
CA GLN A 72 -5.76 2.20 13.70
C GLN A 72 -4.75 3.36 13.65
N PHE A 73 -4.65 4.01 12.50
CA PHE A 73 -3.81 5.18 12.34
C PHE A 73 -4.49 6.41 12.96
N ASN A 74 -3.77 7.10 13.84
CA ASN A 74 -4.18 8.38 14.40
C ASN A 74 -2.96 9.30 14.43
N ILE A 75 -3.06 10.44 13.74
CA ILE A 75 -1.95 11.37 13.56
C ILE A 75 -1.45 11.95 14.88
N GLN A 76 -2.34 12.31 15.80
CA GLN A 76 -1.97 12.89 17.09
C GLN A 76 -1.22 11.87 17.95
N LYS A 77 -1.70 10.61 17.96
CA LYS A 77 -1.03 9.51 18.66
C LYS A 77 0.35 9.23 18.06
N ALA A 78 0.49 9.28 16.74
CA ALA A 78 1.77 9.13 16.06
C ALA A 78 2.76 10.24 16.49
N LYS A 79 2.34 11.51 16.40
CA LYS A 79 3.14 12.68 16.85
C LYS A 79 3.61 12.53 18.29
N ASN A 80 2.69 12.24 19.22
CA ASN A 80 3.01 12.07 20.63
C ASN A 80 4.05 10.96 20.86
N LYS A 81 3.87 9.80 20.23
CA LYS A 81 4.81 8.68 20.39
C LYS A 81 6.17 8.94 19.74
N ILE A 82 6.20 9.62 18.60
CA ILE A 82 7.44 10.06 17.94
C ILE A 82 8.21 11.01 18.87
N GLN A 83 7.54 12.02 19.44
CA GLN A 83 8.18 12.96 20.36
C GLN A 83 8.75 12.27 21.60
N VAL A 84 7.99 11.35 22.22
CA VAL A 84 8.49 10.55 23.35
C VAL A 84 9.73 9.74 22.96
N LYS A 85 9.74 9.14 21.77
CA LYS A 85 10.90 8.39 21.29
C LYS A 85 12.11 9.30 21.06
N LEU A 86 11.92 10.46 20.45
CA LEU A 86 12.98 11.44 20.20
C LEU A 86 13.60 11.94 21.50
N ARG A 87 12.80 12.28 22.51
CA ARG A 87 13.31 12.69 23.84
C ARG A 87 14.20 11.62 24.47
N LYS A 88 13.77 10.35 24.44
CA LYS A 88 14.58 9.22 24.95
C LYS A 88 15.90 9.05 24.19
N LEU A 89 15.88 9.27 22.87
CA LEU A 89 17.07 9.20 22.03
C LEU A 89 18.01 10.40 22.21
N MET A 90 17.54 11.53 22.75
CA MET A 90 18.37 12.68 23.11
C MET A 90 19.02 12.50 24.48
N ILE A 91 18.31 11.92 25.45
CA ILE A 91 18.85 11.65 26.80
C ILE A 91 19.88 10.51 26.79
N SER A 92 19.79 9.58 25.85
CA SER A 92 20.73 8.45 25.70
C SER A 92 22.02 8.81 24.93
N GLN A 93 22.32 10.10 24.75
CA GLN A 93 23.53 10.62 24.10
C GLN A 93 24.48 11.18 25.12
#